data_AF-A0A520XPB8-F1
#
_entry.id   AF-A0A520XPB8-F1
#
_cell.length_a   1.000
_cell.length_b   1.000
_cell.length_c   1.000
_cell.angle_alpha   90.00
_cell.angle_beta   90.00
_cell.angle_gamma   90.00
#
_symmetry.space_group_name_H-M   'P 1'
#
loop_
_entity.id
_entity.type
_entity.pdbx_description
1 polymer ?
#
loop_
_entity_poly.entity_id
_entity_poly.type
_entity_poly.pdbx_seq_one_letter_code
_entity_poly.pdbx_strand_id
1 'polypeptide(L)'
;MTTTDPPSPTSASLDRDVGRVLGTDDATPLQFWVAIAEGNHLQLDDVVALDRVLPSGEQISIYGIVNQVRARHEGATFDSDVFLIADGVLPAEVAEAALVQVTRIVPETFVPPLPGTVVRRATD
;
A
#
# COMPACT_ATOMS: atom_id res chain seq x y z
N MET A 1 -35.83 -26.45 14.59
CA MET A 1 -34.58 -25.98 15.23
C MET A 1 -33.58 -25.77 14.11
N THR A 2 -33.73 -24.66 13.39
CA THR A 2 -32.86 -24.28 12.27
C THR A 2 -31.91 -23.22 12.82
N THR A 3 -30.66 -23.62 13.04
CA THR A 3 -29.58 -22.72 13.45
C THR A 3 -29.26 -21.83 12.26
N THR A 4 -29.54 -20.54 12.37
CA THR A 4 -29.08 -19.52 11.44
C THR A 4 -27.57 -19.35 11.64
N ASP A 5 -26.79 -19.59 10.58
CA ASP A 5 -25.35 -19.31 10.54
C ASP A 5 -25.13 -17.78 10.71
N PRO A 6 -24.10 -17.33 11.45
CA PRO A 6 -23.79 -15.91 11.53
C PRO A 6 -23.34 -15.39 10.14
N PRO A 7 -23.66 -14.13 9.79
CA PRO A 7 -23.20 -13.56 8.53
C PRO A 7 -21.66 -13.53 8.50
N SER A 8 -21.07 -14.00 7.40
CA SER A 8 -19.64 -13.85 7.12
C SER A 8 -19.25 -12.36 7.14
N PRO A 9 -18.06 -11.98 7.65
CA PRO A 9 -17.66 -10.58 7.70
C PRO A 9 -17.51 -9.99 6.29
N THR A 10 -18.54 -9.25 5.89
CA THR A 10 -18.58 -7.97 5.17
C THR A 10 -17.62 -7.76 4.00
N SER A 11 -18.19 -7.75 2.79
CA SER A 11 -17.60 -7.30 1.52
C SER A 11 -17.15 -5.83 1.48
N ALA A 12 -17.46 -5.02 2.51
CA ALA A 12 -17.09 -3.60 2.57
C ALA A 12 -15.62 -3.34 2.96
N SER A 13 -14.85 -4.37 3.33
CA SER A 13 -13.41 -4.24 3.59
C SER A 13 -12.56 -4.23 2.31
N LEU A 14 -13.04 -4.84 1.23
CA LEU A 14 -12.28 -4.98 -0.03
C LEU A 14 -12.18 -3.67 -0.82
N ASP A 15 -13.21 -2.81 -0.75
CA ASP A 15 -13.25 -1.53 -1.50
C ASP A 15 -12.32 -0.46 -0.93
N ARG A 16 -11.65 -0.72 0.20
CA ARG A 16 -10.73 0.23 0.83
C ARG A 16 -9.27 -0.12 0.64
N ASP A 17 -8.95 -1.36 0.28
CA ASP A 17 -7.58 -1.84 0.10
C ASP A 17 -7.01 -1.26 -1.20
N VAL A 18 -6.11 -0.29 -1.06
CA VAL A 18 -5.52 0.42 -2.19
C VAL A 18 -4.14 -0.11 -2.58
N GLY A 19 -3.53 -0.93 -1.74
CA GLY A 19 -2.18 -1.41 -1.98
C GLY A 19 -1.54 -2.13 -0.80
N ARG A 20 -0.23 -2.33 -0.91
CA ARG A 20 0.61 -2.97 0.12
C ARG A 20 1.91 -2.23 0.31
N VAL A 21 2.45 -2.24 1.53
CA VAL A 21 3.78 -1.67 1.81
C VAL A 21 4.85 -2.39 0.96
N LEU A 22 5.65 -1.64 0.22
CA LEU A 22 6.75 -2.21 -0.58
C LEU A 22 7.83 -2.81 0.34
N GLY A 23 8.44 -3.90 -0.12
CA GLY A 23 9.62 -4.50 0.51
C GLY A 23 10.94 -4.17 -0.20
N THR A 24 10.88 -3.53 -1.38
CA THR A 24 12.07 -3.15 -2.17
C THR A 24 12.69 -1.83 -1.74
N ASP A 25 11.97 -1.05 -0.94
CA ASP A 25 12.38 0.24 -0.41
C ASP A 25 12.19 0.18 1.12
N ASP A 26 13.10 0.80 1.87
CA ASP A 26 13.02 0.80 3.33
C ASP A 26 11.74 1.50 3.81
N ALA A 27 11.07 0.86 4.77
CA ALA A 27 10.01 1.48 5.54
C ALA A 27 10.57 2.02 6.86
N THR A 28 10.21 3.25 7.20
CA THR A 28 10.56 3.91 8.47
C THR A 28 9.28 4.33 9.20
N PRO A 29 9.35 4.67 10.49
CA PRO A 29 8.21 5.25 11.20
C PRO A 29 7.72 6.58 10.61
N LEU A 30 8.50 7.24 9.75
CA LEU A 30 8.20 8.56 9.19
C LEU A 30 7.76 8.50 7.73
N GLN A 31 8.14 7.45 7.01
CA GLN A 31 7.95 7.36 5.57
C GLN A 31 8.04 5.91 5.09
N PHE A 32 7.19 5.54 4.14
CA PHE A 32 7.23 4.24 3.47
C PHE A 32 6.59 4.32 2.09
N TRP A 33 6.90 3.34 1.23
CA TRP A 33 6.27 3.20 -0.08
C TRP A 33 5.14 2.20 -0.05
N VAL A 34 4.12 2.45 -0.87
CA VAL A 34 2.96 1.59 -1.10
C VAL A 34 2.94 1.18 -2.56
N ALA A 35 3.00 -0.12 -2.84
CA ALA A 35 2.65 -0.67 -4.14
C ALA A 35 1.14 -0.55 -4.33
N ILE A 36 0.71 0.12 -5.38
CA ILE A 36 -0.71 0.33 -5.67
C ILE A 36 -1.27 -0.97 -6.27
N ALA A 37 -2.40 -1.44 -5.73
CA ALA A 37 -3.04 -2.65 -6.24
C ALA A 37 -3.66 -2.41 -7.62
N GLU A 38 -3.75 -3.46 -8.44
CA GLU A 38 -4.40 -3.40 -9.74
C GLU A 38 -5.83 -2.85 -9.62
N GLY A 39 -6.23 -1.99 -10.57
CA GLY A 39 -7.54 -1.33 -10.58
C GLY A 39 -7.72 -0.21 -9.55
N ASN A 40 -6.72 0.03 -8.69
CA ASN A 40 -6.72 1.14 -7.73
C ASN A 40 -5.81 2.28 -8.19
N HIS A 41 -5.97 3.45 -7.57
CA HIS A 41 -5.02 4.55 -7.68
C HIS A 41 -4.84 5.22 -6.33
N LEU A 42 -3.65 5.80 -6.14
CA LEU A 42 -3.38 6.80 -5.12
C LEU A 42 -2.86 8.05 -5.82
N GLN A 43 -3.27 9.21 -5.32
CA GLN A 43 -2.82 10.51 -5.82
C GLN A 43 -2.20 11.33 -4.68
N LEU A 44 -1.57 12.44 -5.04
CA LEU A 44 -1.09 13.41 -4.06
C LEU A 44 -2.22 13.83 -3.11
N ASP A 45 -1.86 14.06 -1.85
CA ASP A 45 -2.76 14.45 -0.76
C ASP A 45 -3.78 13.39 -0.32
N ASP A 46 -3.84 12.21 -0.97
CA ASP A 46 -4.62 11.09 -0.42
C ASP A 46 -4.08 10.72 0.96
N VAL A 47 -4.99 10.56 1.93
CA VAL A 47 -4.66 10.06 3.26
C VAL A 47 -4.88 8.54 3.28
N VAL A 48 -3.90 7.82 3.79
CA VAL A 48 -3.94 6.37 3.94
C VAL A 48 -3.74 5.95 5.39
N ALA A 49 -4.19 4.75 5.68
CA ALA A 49 -4.01 4.10 6.96
C ALA A 49 -3.57 2.65 6.78
N LEU A 50 -2.84 2.14 7.76
CA LEU A 50 -2.58 0.72 7.93
C LEU A 50 -2.52 0.37 9.41
N ASP A 51 -2.66 -0.91 9.72
CA ASP A 51 -2.59 -1.43 11.07
C ASP A 51 -1.39 -2.39 11.19
N ARG A 52 -0.69 -2.35 12.32
CA ARG A 52 0.41 -3.27 12.65
C ARG A 52 0.21 -3.81 14.07
N VAL A 53 0.36 -5.13 14.22
CA VAL A 53 0.41 -5.79 15.53
C VAL A 53 1.88 -5.89 15.97
N LEU A 54 2.16 -5.40 17.17
CA LEU A 54 3.47 -5.46 17.81
C LEU A 54 3.74 -6.86 18.39
N PRO A 55 5.01 -7.22 18.69
CA PRO A 55 5.31 -8.49 19.37
C PRO A 55 4.61 -8.66 20.72
N SER A 56 4.22 -7.56 21.37
CA SER A 56 3.41 -7.55 22.60
C SER A 56 1.94 -7.95 22.37
N GLY A 57 1.48 -8.02 21.12
CA GLY A 57 0.07 -8.16 20.75
C GLY A 57 -0.70 -6.84 20.65
N GLU A 58 -0.08 -5.71 21.01
CA GLU A 58 -0.69 -4.39 20.86
C GLU A 58 -0.84 -4.01 19.39
N GLN A 59 -2.01 -3.52 19.00
CA GLN A 59 -2.25 -2.99 17.66
C GLN A 59 -1.95 -1.49 17.64
N ILE A 60 -1.18 -1.07 16.64
CA ILE A 60 -0.98 0.33 16.27
C ILE A 60 -1.60 0.61 14.90
N SER A 61 -2.21 1.78 14.76
CA SER A 61 -2.66 2.33 13.49
C SER A 61 -1.69 3.43 13.05
N ILE A 62 -1.20 3.34 11.81
CA ILE A 62 -0.30 4.30 11.19
C ILE A 62 -1.09 5.03 10.10
N TYR A 63 -1.07 6.36 10.15
CA TYR A 63 -1.72 7.24 9.19
C TYR A 63 -0.68 8.10 8.49
N GLY A 64 -0.85 8.32 7.19
CA GLY A 64 0.05 9.15 6.41
C GLY A 64 -0.62 9.76 5.20
N ILE A 65 0.07 10.73 4.60
CA ILE A 65 -0.35 11.44 3.39
C ILE A 65 0.55 11.06 2.22
N VAL A 66 -0.04 10.87 1.04
CA VAL A 66 0.71 10.61 -0.18
C VAL A 66 1.37 11.90 -0.68
N ASN A 67 2.69 11.92 -0.80
CA ASN A 67 3.45 13.10 -1.27
C ASN A 67 4.20 12.87 -2.59
N GLN A 68 4.23 11.63 -3.11
CA GLN A 68 4.75 11.30 -4.42
C GLN A 68 4.05 10.06 -4.97
N VAL A 69 3.85 10.00 -6.28
CA VAL A 69 3.39 8.80 -7.01
C VAL A 69 4.34 8.56 -8.18
N ARG A 70 4.74 7.30 -8.40
CA ARG A 70 5.61 6.88 -9.49
C ARG A 70 5.03 5.67 -10.21
N ALA A 71 5.23 5.61 -11.53
CA ALA A 71 5.02 4.43 -12.34
C ALA A 71 6.36 4.05 -13.00
N ARG A 72 6.65 2.75 -13.06
CA ARG A 72 7.87 2.22 -13.70
C ARG A 72 7.57 0.89 -14.37
N HIS A 73 8.33 0.55 -15.41
CA HIS A 73 8.39 -0.83 -15.90
C HIS A 73 9.23 -1.67 -14.95
N GLU A 74 8.70 -2.79 -14.46
CA GLU A 74 9.45 -3.72 -13.62
C GLU A 74 10.60 -4.34 -14.40
N GLY A 75 11.80 -4.37 -13.79
CA GLY A 75 13.00 -4.95 -14.39
C GLY A 75 13.65 -4.15 -15.51
N ALA A 76 13.00 -3.09 -16.02
CA ALA A 76 13.60 -2.18 -16.99
C ALA A 76 14.69 -1.31 -16.33
N THR A 77 15.86 -1.25 -16.96
CA THR A 77 17.02 -0.54 -16.41
C THR A 77 17.51 0.58 -17.34
N PHE A 78 17.26 0.46 -18.64
CA PHE A 78 17.63 1.48 -19.62
C PHE A 78 16.42 2.27 -20.08
N ASP A 79 16.59 3.58 -20.26
CA ASP A 79 15.50 4.45 -20.73
C ASP A 79 14.94 4.01 -22.09
N SER A 80 15.78 3.42 -22.95
CA SER A 80 15.37 2.90 -24.26
C SER A 80 14.50 1.65 -24.20
N ASP A 81 14.48 0.92 -23.07
CA ASP A 81 13.69 -0.31 -22.93
C ASP A 81 12.19 -0.03 -23.12
N VAL A 82 11.74 1.20 -22.87
CA VAL A 82 10.35 1.62 -23.07
C VAL A 82 9.84 1.35 -24.49
N PHE A 83 10.68 1.51 -25.52
CA PHE A 83 10.29 1.29 -26.90
C PHE A 83 10.13 -0.20 -27.21
N LEU A 84 11.09 -1.01 -26.74
CA LEU A 84 11.05 -2.46 -26.92
C LEU A 84 9.89 -3.09 -26.15
N ILE A 85 9.54 -2.56 -24.97
CA ILE A 85 8.37 -3.00 -24.20
C ILE A 85 7.08 -2.60 -24.92
N ALA A 86 6.98 -1.36 -25.39
CA ALA A 86 5.80 -0.89 -26.13
C ALA A 86 5.55 -1.67 -27.43
N ASP A 87 6.62 -2.11 -28.10
CA ASP A 87 6.57 -2.93 -29.30
C ASP A 87 6.36 -4.43 -29.00
N GLY A 88 6.26 -4.82 -27.72
CA GLY A 88 6.07 -6.21 -27.28
C GLY A 88 7.29 -7.11 -27.46
N VAL A 89 8.47 -6.53 -27.70
CA VAL A 89 9.75 -7.25 -27.89
C VAL A 89 10.36 -7.63 -26.54
N LEU A 90 10.28 -6.75 -25.55
CA LEU A 90 10.71 -7.03 -24.17
C LEU A 90 9.50 -7.13 -23.24
N PRO A 91 9.37 -8.19 -22.43
CA PRO A 91 8.30 -8.28 -21.45
C PRO A 91 8.61 -7.40 -20.23
N ALA A 92 7.63 -6.61 -19.79
CA ALA A 92 7.66 -5.92 -18.50
C ALA A 92 6.23 -5.53 -18.07
N GLU A 93 5.98 -5.53 -16.77
CA GLU A 93 4.74 -5.03 -16.19
C GLU A 93 4.93 -3.59 -15.71
N VAL A 94 3.84 -2.82 -15.62
CA VAL A 94 3.85 -1.50 -14.99
C VAL A 94 3.62 -1.66 -13.49
N ALA A 95 4.56 -1.17 -12.69
CA ALA A 95 4.42 -1.05 -11.25
C ALA A 95 4.20 0.40 -10.86
N GLU A 96 3.09 0.66 -10.17
CA GLU A 96 2.78 1.94 -9.57
C GLU A 96 3.07 1.91 -8.06
N ALA A 97 3.65 2.98 -7.55
CA ALA A 97 3.91 3.13 -6.13
C ALA A 97 3.71 4.57 -5.64
N ALA A 98 3.16 4.69 -4.44
CA ALA A 98 2.98 5.97 -3.75
C ALA A 98 3.92 6.06 -2.54
N LEU A 99 4.59 7.20 -2.39
CA LEU A 99 5.34 7.52 -1.19
C LEU A 99 4.40 8.14 -0.17
N VAL A 100 4.38 7.56 1.02
CA VAL A 100 3.54 8.00 2.13
C VAL A 100 4.43 8.61 3.19
N GLN A 101 4.15 9.86 3.55
CA GLN A 101 4.72 10.53 4.72
C GLN A 101 3.80 10.34 5.91
N VAL A 102 4.30 9.73 6.99
CA VAL A 102 3.51 9.45 8.19
C VAL A 102 3.18 10.76 8.91
N THR A 103 1.91 10.92 9.28
CA THR A 103 1.39 12.09 9.98
C THR A 103 0.96 11.78 11.40
N ARG A 104 0.59 10.52 11.70
CA ARG A 104 0.13 10.09 13.02
C ARG A 104 0.30 8.58 13.22
N ILE A 105 0.63 8.19 14.45
CA ILE A 105 0.61 6.78 14.89
C ILE A 105 -0.19 6.69 16.19
N VAL A 106 -1.09 5.72 16.32
CA VAL A 106 -1.95 5.52 17.49
C VAL A 106 -1.98 4.05 17.92
N PRO A 107 -1.60 3.71 19.16
CA PRO A 107 -0.88 4.55 20.15
C PRO A 107 0.52 4.97 19.64
N GLU A 108 1.16 5.96 20.30
CA GLU A 108 2.43 6.57 19.88
C GLU A 108 3.66 5.64 20.06
N THR A 109 3.65 4.52 19.34
CA THR A 109 4.78 3.59 19.25
C THR A 109 5.38 3.67 17.84
N PHE A 110 6.50 4.39 17.73
CA PHE A 110 7.14 4.71 16.44
C PHE A 110 8.00 3.56 15.91
N VAL A 111 7.35 2.59 15.26
CA VAL A 111 7.99 1.49 14.55
C VAL A 111 7.55 1.48 13.08
N PRO A 112 8.40 1.01 12.14
CA PRO A 112 8.06 1.05 10.72
C PRO A 112 6.87 0.13 10.40
N PRO A 113 6.09 0.38 9.34
CA PRO A 113 5.20 -0.66 8.83
C PRO A 113 6.03 -1.82 8.26
N LEU A 114 5.43 -3.01 8.18
CA LEU A 114 6.11 -4.19 7.62
C LEU A 114 5.80 -4.34 6.12
N PRO A 115 6.76 -4.81 5.30
CA PRO A 115 6.50 -5.16 3.91
C PRO A 115 5.28 -6.08 3.75
N GLY A 116 4.48 -5.84 2.71
CA GLY A 116 3.27 -6.60 2.42
C GLY A 116 2.03 -6.25 3.24
N THR A 117 2.18 -5.41 4.28
CA THR A 117 1.05 -4.93 5.09
C THR A 117 0.05 -4.20 4.19
N VAL A 118 -1.24 -4.50 4.35
CA VAL A 118 -2.33 -3.89 3.58
C VAL A 118 -2.43 -2.41 3.94
N VAL A 119 -2.59 -1.57 2.91
CA VAL A 119 -2.82 -0.14 3.04
C VAL A 119 -4.21 0.17 2.52
N ARG A 120 -4.94 0.98 3.28
CA ARG A 120 -6.30 1.41 2.96
C ARG A 120 -6.40 2.92 2.86
N ARG A 121 -7.30 3.44 2.00
CA ARG A 121 -7.65 4.87 2.07
C ARG A 121 -8.25 5.18 3.45
N ALA A 122 -7.80 6.26 4.06
CA ALA A 122 -8.43 6.79 5.25
C ALA A 122 -9.74 7.44 4.81
N THR A 123 -10.86 6.94 5.31
CA THR A 123 -12.16 7.61 5.17
C THR A 123 -12.48 8.28 6.50
N ASP A 124 -13.28 9.34 6.44
CA ASP A 124 -13.92 9.94 7.62
C ASP A 124 -14.66 8.92 8.49
#